data_AF-A0A658NFN0-F1
#
_entry.id   AF-A0A658NFN0-F1
#
_cell.length_a   1.000
_cell.length_b   1.000
_cell.length_c   1.000
_cell.angle_alpha   90.00
_cell.angle_beta   90.00
_cell.angle_gamma   90.00
#
_symmetry.space_group_name_H-M   'P 1'
#
loop_
_entity.id
_entity.type
_entity.pdbx_description
1 polymer ?
#
loop_
_entity_poly.entity_id
_entity_poly.type
_entity_poly.pdbx_seq_one_letter_code
_entity_poly.pdbx_strand_id
1 'polypeptide(L)' 'MADSETAHGLSVEFAAAHDAADAGDWAGYVNAQGGPFVRRDELAVRTWYQASEDVNEYGEETVRIKGVYATEVGED' A
#
# COMPACT_ATOMS: atom_id res chain seq x y z
N MET A 1 -7.63 -5.64 -12.98
CA MET A 1 -7.16 -4.73 -11.91
C MET A 1 -6.14 -3.76 -12.49
N ALA A 2 -6.44 -3.20 -13.68
CA ALA A 2 -5.52 -2.35 -14.43
C ALA A 2 -6.17 -0.97 -14.58
N ASP A 3 -6.40 -0.29 -13.45
CA ASP A 3 -6.94 1.05 -13.47
C ASP A 3 -5.81 2.07 -13.22
N SER A 4 -4.88 2.08 -14.18
CA SER A 4 -3.73 2.99 -14.16
C SER A 4 -4.22 4.45 -14.17
N GLU A 5 -5.28 4.77 -14.93
CA GLU A 5 -5.86 6.12 -14.98
C GLU A 5 -6.31 6.59 -13.59
N THR A 6 -7.01 5.74 -12.83
CA THR A 6 -7.37 6.06 -11.44
C THR A 6 -6.13 6.19 -10.54
N ALA A 7 -5.11 5.33 -10.70
CA ALA A 7 -3.89 5.41 -9.90
C ALA A 7 -3.15 6.74 -10.11
N HIS A 8 -2.98 7.17 -11.37
CA HIS A 8 -2.39 8.46 -11.74
C HIS A 8 -3.23 9.65 -11.26
N GLY A 9 -4.55 9.49 -11.16
CA GLY A 9 -5.45 10.50 -10.59
C GLY A 9 -5.31 10.69 -9.07
N LEU A 10 -4.74 9.71 -8.35
CA LEU A 10 -4.59 9.75 -6.88
C LEU A 10 -3.23 10.32 -6.44
N SER A 11 -2.12 9.81 -6.97
CA SER A 11 -0.75 10.34 -6.73
C SER A 11 0.26 9.72 -7.70
N VAL A 12 1.36 10.42 -7.95
CA VAL A 12 2.41 9.96 -8.89
C VAL A 12 3.13 8.74 -8.34
N GLU A 13 3.44 8.76 -7.04
CA GLU A 13 4.17 7.75 -6.29
C GLU A 13 3.36 6.46 -6.21
N PHE A 14 2.05 6.57 -5.94
CA PHE A 14 1.15 5.42 -5.97
C PHE A 14 1.04 4.83 -7.37
N ALA A 15 0.89 5.67 -8.40
CA ALA A 15 0.78 5.20 -9.77
C ALA A 15 2.03 4.45 -10.23
N ALA A 16 3.22 4.95 -9.89
CA ALA A 16 4.48 4.29 -10.22
C ALA A 16 4.58 2.88 -9.59
N ALA A 17 4.24 2.75 -8.31
CA ALA A 17 4.23 1.45 -7.64
C ALA A 17 3.12 0.53 -8.18
N HIS A 18 1.95 1.07 -8.46
CA HIS A 18 0.81 0.34 -9.03
C HIS A 18 1.14 -0.22 -10.42
N ASP A 19 1.62 0.62 -11.33
CA ASP A 19 1.92 0.23 -12.72
C ASP A 19 3.07 -0.80 -12.78
N ALA A 20 4.10 -0.64 -11.96
CA ALA A 20 5.18 -1.62 -11.86
C ALA A 20 4.67 -2.97 -11.33
N ALA A 21 3.76 -2.97 -10.35
CA ALA A 21 3.16 -4.19 -9.82
C ALA A 21 2.26 -4.88 -10.86
N ASP A 22 1.41 -4.14 -11.58
CA ASP A 22 0.52 -4.69 -12.63
C ASP A 22 1.32 -5.29 -13.80
N ALA A 23 2.45 -4.67 -14.16
CA ALA A 23 3.37 -5.18 -15.18
C ALA A 23 4.27 -6.34 -14.70
N GLY A 24 4.32 -6.62 -13.40
CA GLY A 24 5.26 -7.58 -12.81
C GLY A 24 6.72 -7.12 -12.84
N ASP A 25 6.98 -5.81 -12.98
CA ASP A 25 8.32 -5.22 -12.91
C ASP A 25 8.78 -5.10 -11.45
N TRP A 26 9.42 -6.16 -10.97
CA TRP A 26 9.92 -6.22 -9.60
C TRP A 26 10.96 -5.12 -9.30
N ALA A 27 11.86 -4.83 -10.24
CA ALA A 27 12.89 -3.81 -10.03
C ALA A 27 12.27 -2.41 -9.98
N GLY A 28 11.34 -2.11 -10.90
CA GLY A 28 10.56 -0.88 -10.88
C GLY A 28 9.78 -0.71 -9.58
N TYR A 29 9.08 -1.75 -9.13
CA TYR A 29 8.27 -1.72 -7.91
C TYR A 29 9.13 -1.43 -6.67
N VAL A 30 10.28 -2.09 -6.52
CA VAL A 30 11.19 -1.86 -5.39
C VAL A 30 11.72 -0.42 -5.38
N ASN A 31 12.07 0.14 -6.54
CA ASN A 31 12.53 1.52 -6.62
C ASN A 31 11.41 2.53 -6.35
N ALA A 32 10.20 2.29 -6.89
CA ALA A 32 9.03 3.14 -6.65
C ALA A 32 8.62 3.18 -5.17
N GLN A 33 8.88 2.10 -4.42
CA GLN A 33 8.63 2.04 -2.98
C GLN A 33 9.67 2.77 -2.11
N GLY A 34 10.71 3.39 -2.71
CA GLY A 34 11.79 4.08 -2.00
C GLY A 34 13.15 3.39 -2.12
N GLY A 35 13.23 2.27 -2.85
CA GLY A 35 14.46 1.52 -3.10
C GLY A 35 14.69 0.37 -2.13
N PRO A 36 15.72 -0.47 -2.40
CA PRO A 36 15.94 -1.73 -1.68
C PRO A 36 16.32 -1.57 -0.20
N PHE A 37 16.68 -0.36 0.24
CA PHE A 37 17.09 -0.06 1.61
C PHE A 37 16.15 0.93 2.32
N VAL A 38 14.99 1.23 1.73
CA VAL A 38 13.99 2.09 2.36
C VAL A 38 13.57 1.53 3.72
N ARG A 39 13.40 2.41 4.71
CA ARG A 39 12.87 2.00 6.02
C ARG A 39 11.40 1.62 5.87
N ARG A 40 10.92 0.70 6.70
CA ARG A 40 9.56 0.17 6.59
C ARG A 40 8.48 1.24 6.77
N ASP A 41 8.75 2.24 7.60
CA ASP A 41 7.90 3.40 7.87
C ASP A 41 7.98 4.48 6.78
N GLU A 42 8.96 4.39 5.88
CA GLU A 42 9.21 5.34 4.78
C GLU A 42 8.80 4.78 3.40
N LEU A 43 8.13 3.62 3.35
CA LEU A 43 7.59 3.08 2.10
C LEU A 43 6.57 4.04 1.47
N ALA A 44 6.61 4.21 0.16
CA ALA A 44 5.68 5.09 -0.57
C ALA A 44 4.22 4.60 -0.47
N VAL A 45 3.99 3.29 -0.56
CA VAL A 45 2.65 2.68 -0.47
C VAL A 45 2.62 1.63 0.64
N ARG A 46 1.70 1.79 1.60
CA ARG A 46 1.57 0.92 2.79
C ARG A 46 0.18 0.30 2.86
N THR A 47 0.11 -0.88 3.47
CA THR A 47 -1.16 -1.53 3.82
C THR A 47 -1.89 -0.72 4.88
N TRP A 48 -3.18 -0.48 4.63
CA TRP A 48 -4.09 0.12 5.59
C TRP A 48 -4.76 -0.97 6.42
N TYR A 49 -4.54 -0.94 7.72
CA TYR A 49 -5.14 -1.84 8.69
C TYR A 49 -6.30 -1.17 9.40
N GLN A 50 -7.39 -1.92 9.56
CA GLN A 50 -8.52 -1.50 10.37
C GLN A 50 -8.75 -2.52 11.48
N ALA A 51 -8.81 -2.01 12.72
CA ALA A 51 -9.32 -2.79 13.85
C ALA A 51 -10.76 -3.24 13.58
N SER A 52 -11.02 -4.51 13.85
CA SER A 52 -12.35 -5.09 13.80
C SER A 52 -13.16 -4.62 15.01
N GLU A 53 -14.43 -4.32 14.80
CA GLU A 53 -15.38 -4.06 15.89
C GLU A 53 -15.65 -5.35 16.70
N ASP A 54 -15.46 -6.51 16.07
CA ASP A 54 -15.58 -7.83 16.69
C ASP A 54 -14.22 -8.39 17.14
N VAL A 55 -14.25 -9.11 18.27
CA VAL A 55 -13.14 -9.92 18.77
C VAL A 55 -13.20 -11.36 18.23
N ASN A 56 -12.06 -12.06 18.18
CA ASN A 56 -12.03 -13.48 17.83
C ASN A 56 -12.67 -14.35 18.92
N GLU A 57 -12.73 -15.66 18.69
CA GLU A 57 -13.31 -16.64 19.64
C GLU A 57 -12.63 -16.68 21.02
N TYR A 58 -11.44 -16.09 21.15
CA TYR A 58 -10.65 -16.00 22.37
C TYR A 58 -10.74 -14.61 23.04
N GLY A 59 -11.55 -13.69 22.50
CA GLY A 59 -11.71 -12.34 23.04
C GLY A 59 -10.60 -11.37 22.65
N GLU A 60 -9.77 -11.69 21.65
CA GLU A 60 -8.68 -10.85 21.20
C GLU A 60 -9.14 -9.91 20.07
N GLU A 61 -8.60 -8.69 20.05
CA GLU A 61 -8.80 -7.75 18.94
C GLU A 61 -8.24 -8.32 17.64
N THR A 62 -8.96 -8.15 16.54
CA THR A 62 -8.49 -8.56 15.22
C THR A 62 -8.29 -7.34 14.33
N VAL A 63 -7.22 -7.35 13.54
CA VAL A 63 -6.97 -6.32 12.52
C VAL A 63 -7.14 -6.91 11.13
N ARG A 64 -7.70 -6.13 10.20
CA ARG A 64 -7.94 -6.54 8.81
C ARG A 64 -7.30 -5.55 7.86
N ILE A 65 -6.70 -6.05 6.78
CA ILE A 65 -6.26 -5.20 5.66
C ILE A 65 -7.51 -4.79 4.89
N LYS A 66 -7.71 -3.49 4.76
CA LYS A 66 -8.85 -2.91 4.03
C LYS A 66 -8.45 -2.25 2.72
N GLY A 67 -7.16 -2.03 2.53
CA GLY A 67 -6.60 -1.49 1.30
C GLY A 67 -5.14 -1.14 1.47
N VAL A 68 -4.70 -0.19 0.66
CA VAL A 68 -3.39 0.44 0.74
C VAL A 68 -3.57 1.95 0.67
N TYR A 69 -2.59 2.69 1.17
CA TYR A 69 -2.54 4.14 1.08
C TYR A 69 -1.15 4.60 0.63
N ALA A 70 -1.10 5.73 -0.06
CA ALA A 70 0.14 6.46 -0.31
C ALA A 70 0.48 7.28 0.95
N THR A 71 1.71 7.16 1.45
CA THR A 71 2.14 7.84 2.69
C THR A 71 2.14 9.36 2.61
N GLU A 72 2.07 9.91 1.40
CA GLU A 72 1.96 11.35 1.17
C GLU A 72 0.53 11.89 1.41
N VAL A 73 -0.49 11.03 1.32
CA VAL A 73 -1.90 11.43 1.36
C VAL A 73 -2.65 10.83 2.56
N GLY A 74 -2.14 9.74 3.15
CA GLY A 74 -2.78 9.07 4.27
C GLY A 74 -1.79 8.46 5.26
N GLU A 75 -2.35 7.99 6.38
CA GLU A 75 -1.65 7.30 7.46
C GLU A 75 -2.48 6.09 7.92
N ASP A 76 -1.84 5.16 8.66
CA ASP A 76 -2.46 3.93 9.20
C ASP A 76 -3.13 4.21 10.55
#